data_AF-A0A316ESG4-F1
#
_entry.id   AF-A0A316ESG4-F1
#
_cell.length_a   1.000
_cell.length_b   1.000
_cell.length_c   1.000
_cell.angle_alpha   90.00
_cell.angle_beta   90.00
_cell.angle_gamma   90.00
#
_symmetry.space_group_name_H-M   'P 1'
#
loop_
_entity.id
_entity.type
_entity.pdbx_description
1 polymer ?
#
loop_
_entity_poly.entity_id
_entity_poly.type
_entity_poly.pdbx_seq_one_letter_code
_entity_poly.pdbx_strand_id
1 'polypeptide(L)'
;MTAHEPIHIDLTGPYTVNGRTVRHQSVWLLARIWLAVSRDREDLGAAIVRARFAEAANVRMIVSRAFGDFARWGIAVGWGHDKAADIATLRADRRSRGPFWMAPATARRLRFTANGKAMRTAGVARWLGPSSPARPVRSARNGGAEGSTDGRTEGRTEGRTDDGLYYVMRDMDFWRHLTQAMRGAQDGFAGMIDHGVAESFRAAHRSAADPFQQALSLLKESLAWRRSDRLDKSRAALRRFERIVAGGHVNAALPTFAAMAHVVRAWEQYTRGDLDAARHELARLEGDPELRPVVRYNPRIRFEALNLDALIHKSVALRPEAAGQGGNKSAVKSSTAVSASRRRDAARDALEGFAGALQAAYEADSVDAAQHAAANIGWCLWLFWQYGLVDVARALDAGDVQRQAMRWLGLSEWICDRFGVGGGTAWNTIFLLRVARGNIDAATAPASSSAFRARRPLTVAAAIDALRPFHAPFAPAKGFVRWSSVAAFALEEHDTGRVRYNALQVANLLLESAWYLTHEQGASAQAYDAMERLATQLGTLRAAERGFFHAEIRGFPPELRAAAAEGARAARGK
;
A
#
# COMPACT_ATOMS: atom_id res chain seq x y z
N MET A 1 -13.72 45.37 -39.63
CA MET A 1 -14.26 44.09 -39.13
C MET A 1 -14.85 43.33 -40.30
N THR A 2 -14.08 42.45 -40.96
CA THR A 2 -14.57 41.62 -42.05
C THR A 2 -15.47 40.51 -41.48
N ALA A 3 -16.76 40.55 -41.81
CA ALA A 3 -17.70 39.49 -41.44
C ALA A 3 -17.29 38.20 -42.17
N HIS A 4 -16.63 37.28 -41.45
CA HIS A 4 -16.31 35.97 -42.00
C HIS A 4 -17.60 35.18 -42.24
N GLU A 5 -17.75 34.67 -43.47
CA GLU A 5 -18.91 33.89 -43.91
C GLU A 5 -19.18 32.70 -42.96
N PRO A 6 -20.45 32.43 -42.62
CA PRO A 6 -20.83 31.28 -41.79
C PRO A 6 -20.53 29.97 -42.52
N ILE A 7 -20.05 28.97 -41.76
CA ILE A 7 -19.81 27.62 -42.27
C ILE A 7 -20.96 26.74 -41.80
N HIS A 8 -21.73 26.23 -42.77
CA HIS A 8 -22.89 25.38 -42.53
C HIS A 8 -22.47 23.90 -42.47
N ILE A 9 -22.85 23.22 -41.39
CA ILE A 9 -22.49 21.83 -41.12
C ILE A 9 -23.79 21.05 -40.91
N ASP A 10 -24.12 20.16 -41.85
CA ASP A 10 -25.28 19.27 -41.72
C ASP A 10 -24.86 17.93 -41.09
N LEU A 11 -25.51 17.63 -39.97
CA LEU A 11 -25.30 16.42 -39.17
C LEU A 11 -26.27 15.28 -39.55
N THR A 12 -27.17 15.49 -40.52
CA THR A 12 -27.99 14.43 -41.12
C THR A 12 -27.18 13.69 -42.17
N GLY A 13 -27.18 12.35 -42.11
CA GLY A 13 -26.50 11.53 -43.11
C GLY A 13 -27.15 11.69 -44.49
N PRO A 14 -26.39 11.94 -45.57
CA PRO A 14 -24.93 12.09 -45.63
C PRO A 14 -24.43 13.44 -45.09
N TYR A 15 -23.42 13.43 -44.21
CA TYR A 15 -22.90 14.64 -43.56
C TYR A 15 -22.32 15.63 -44.58
N THR A 16 -22.62 16.92 -44.43
CA THR A 16 -22.10 17.96 -45.34
C THR A 16 -21.46 19.14 -44.62
N VAL A 17 -20.50 19.78 -45.29
CA VAL A 17 -19.97 21.10 -44.92
C VAL A 17 -20.11 22.00 -46.15
N ASN A 18 -20.87 23.10 -46.01
CA ASN A 18 -21.26 23.99 -47.11
C ASN A 18 -21.81 23.21 -48.33
N GLY A 19 -22.68 22.24 -48.08
CA GLY A 19 -23.31 21.41 -49.12
C GLY A 19 -22.42 20.32 -49.73
N ARG A 20 -21.14 20.21 -49.35
CA ARG A 20 -20.24 19.15 -49.82
C ARG A 20 -20.23 17.96 -48.86
N THR A 21 -20.39 16.75 -49.37
CA THR A 21 -20.33 15.52 -48.58
C THR A 21 -18.96 15.33 -47.93
N VAL A 22 -18.96 14.99 -46.64
CA VAL A 22 -17.75 14.86 -45.83
C VAL A 22 -17.78 13.60 -44.96
N ARG A 23 -16.61 13.25 -44.43
CA ARG A 23 -16.43 12.06 -43.60
C ARG A 23 -16.99 12.30 -42.20
N HIS A 24 -17.73 11.33 -41.68
CA HIS A 24 -18.26 11.35 -40.32
C HIS A 24 -17.20 11.69 -39.27
N GLN A 25 -16.01 11.07 -39.36
CA GLN A 25 -14.93 11.25 -38.39
C GLN A 25 -14.48 12.72 -38.22
N SER A 26 -14.40 13.46 -39.33
CA SER A 26 -13.94 14.84 -39.37
C SER A 26 -15.03 15.75 -38.80
N VAL A 27 -16.29 15.54 -39.19
CA VAL A 27 -17.44 16.28 -38.64
C VAL A 27 -17.63 16.01 -37.15
N TRP A 28 -17.47 14.76 -36.71
CA TRP A 28 -17.59 14.39 -35.31
C TRP A 28 -16.52 15.09 -34.46
N LEU A 29 -15.26 15.06 -34.90
CA LEU A 29 -14.17 15.74 -34.20
C LEU A 29 -14.40 17.25 -34.14
N LEU A 30 -14.84 17.86 -35.24
CA LEU A 30 -15.18 19.28 -35.29
C LEU A 30 -16.30 19.66 -34.32
N ALA A 31 -17.39 18.91 -34.34
CA ALA A 31 -18.54 19.13 -33.45
C ALA A 31 -18.14 18.97 -31.97
N ARG A 32 -17.24 18.03 -31.65
CA ARG A 32 -16.76 17.83 -30.27
C ARG A 32 -15.86 18.98 -29.80
N ILE A 33 -14.96 19.48 -30.65
CA ILE A 33 -14.13 20.66 -30.35
C ILE A 33 -15.00 21.91 -30.20
N TRP A 34 -15.98 22.10 -31.08
CA TRP A 34 -16.93 23.22 -30.98
C TRP A 34 -17.74 23.17 -29.68
N LEU A 35 -18.22 21.99 -29.27
CA LEU A 35 -18.97 21.81 -28.04
C LEU A 35 -18.10 22.13 -26.80
N ALA A 36 -16.84 21.71 -26.81
CA ALA A 36 -15.87 22.00 -25.74
C ALA A 36 -15.67 23.52 -25.57
N VAL A 37 -15.48 24.25 -26.68
CA VAL A 37 -15.36 25.73 -26.67
C VAL A 37 -16.68 26.40 -26.25
N SER A 38 -17.83 25.82 -26.61
CA SER A 38 -19.15 26.40 -26.31
C SER A 38 -19.63 26.15 -24.87
N ARG A 39 -18.96 25.27 -24.10
CA ARG A 39 -19.32 24.92 -22.71
C ARG A 39 -18.27 25.34 -21.67
N ASP A 40 -17.18 25.96 -22.11
CA ASP A 40 -16.12 26.59 -21.29
C ASP A 40 -15.47 25.73 -20.18
N ARG A 41 -15.56 24.40 -20.24
CA ARG A 41 -15.09 23.51 -19.14
C ARG A 41 -14.50 22.15 -19.56
N GLU A 42 -14.27 21.90 -20.85
CA GLU A 42 -13.76 20.59 -21.30
C GLU A 42 -12.52 20.74 -22.20
N ASP A 43 -11.43 20.05 -21.85
CA ASP A 43 -10.29 19.84 -22.74
C ASP A 43 -10.48 18.56 -23.54
N LEU A 44 -10.54 18.68 -24.88
CA LEU A 44 -10.67 17.50 -25.74
C LEU A 44 -9.31 16.81 -25.92
N GLY A 45 -8.98 15.90 -25.01
CA GLY A 45 -7.77 15.07 -25.10
C GLY A 45 -7.84 14.01 -26.21
N ALA A 46 -6.68 13.56 -26.70
CA ALA A 46 -6.60 12.47 -27.68
C ALA A 46 -7.21 11.15 -27.19
N ALA A 47 -7.33 10.94 -25.88
CA ALA A 47 -8.00 9.79 -25.29
C ALA A 47 -9.49 9.68 -25.67
N ILE A 48 -10.20 10.82 -25.76
CA ILE A 48 -11.62 10.85 -26.14
C ILE A 48 -11.79 10.46 -27.61
N VAL A 49 -10.88 10.90 -28.47
CA VAL A 49 -10.86 10.52 -29.89
C VAL A 49 -10.56 9.02 -30.05
N ARG A 50 -9.60 8.48 -29.27
CA ARG A 50 -9.33 7.04 -29.22
C ARG A 50 -10.54 6.22 -28.78
N ALA A 51 -11.24 6.67 -27.72
CA ALA A 51 -12.43 5.99 -27.23
C ALA A 51 -13.57 5.98 -28.26
N ARG A 52 -13.75 7.07 -29.03
CA ARG A 52 -14.81 7.16 -30.04
C ARG A 52 -14.55 6.29 -31.27
N PHE A 53 -13.29 6.18 -31.68
CA PHE A 53 -12.85 5.45 -32.86
C PHE A 53 -11.94 4.27 -32.47
N ALA A 54 -12.40 3.45 -31.52
CA ALA A 54 -11.63 2.36 -30.94
C ALA A 54 -11.19 1.32 -31.98
N GLU A 55 -11.98 1.13 -33.05
CA GLU A 55 -11.67 0.18 -34.14
C GLU A 55 -10.64 0.71 -35.15
N ALA A 56 -10.23 1.98 -35.05
CA ALA A 56 -9.26 2.53 -35.97
C ALA A 56 -7.84 2.16 -35.57
N ALA A 57 -7.16 1.38 -36.41
CA ALA A 57 -5.78 0.93 -36.21
C ALA A 57 -4.78 2.06 -35.90
N ASN A 58 -5.07 3.32 -36.30
CA ASN A 58 -4.18 4.45 -36.02
C ASN A 58 -4.92 5.79 -35.87
N VAL A 59 -5.11 6.24 -34.62
CA VAL A 59 -5.75 7.53 -34.31
C VAL A 59 -4.95 8.74 -34.81
N ARG A 60 -3.63 8.63 -34.96
CA ARG A 60 -2.81 9.69 -35.57
C ARG A 60 -3.27 9.97 -37.00
N MET A 61 -3.66 8.93 -37.75
CA MET A 61 -4.18 9.11 -39.11
C MET A 61 -5.57 9.75 -39.13
N ILE A 62 -6.46 9.39 -38.19
CA ILE A 62 -7.78 10.02 -38.08
C ILE A 62 -7.62 11.52 -37.82
N VAL A 63 -6.82 11.88 -36.82
CA VAL A 63 -6.60 13.28 -36.44
C VAL A 63 -5.93 14.03 -37.60
N SER A 64 -4.90 13.47 -38.22
CA SER A 64 -4.20 14.14 -39.32
C SER A 64 -5.11 14.39 -40.53
N ARG A 65 -5.97 13.41 -40.87
CA ARG A 65 -6.95 13.56 -41.95
C ARG A 65 -8.02 14.60 -41.61
N ALA A 66 -8.57 14.57 -40.39
CA ALA A 66 -9.55 15.55 -39.95
C ALA A 66 -8.99 16.97 -39.98
N PHE A 67 -7.74 17.18 -39.55
CA PHE A 67 -7.06 18.47 -39.65
C PHE A 67 -6.84 18.93 -41.10
N GLY A 68 -6.54 17.99 -42.02
CA GLY A 68 -6.50 18.27 -43.45
C GLY A 68 -7.86 18.72 -43.99
N ASP A 69 -8.94 18.07 -43.55
CA ASP A 69 -10.31 18.46 -43.92
C ASP A 69 -10.67 19.84 -43.35
N PHE A 70 -10.33 20.12 -42.09
CA PHE A 70 -10.58 21.43 -41.46
C PHE A 70 -9.88 22.57 -42.21
N ALA A 71 -8.64 22.37 -42.63
CA ALA A 71 -7.92 23.34 -43.45
C ALA A 71 -8.65 23.61 -44.78
N ARG A 72 -9.14 22.56 -45.46
CA ARG A 72 -9.93 22.71 -46.70
C ARG A 72 -11.26 23.44 -46.48
N TRP A 73 -11.82 23.36 -45.28
CA TRP A 73 -13.05 24.06 -44.90
C TRP A 73 -12.80 25.47 -44.37
N GLY A 74 -11.55 25.92 -44.29
CA GLY A 74 -11.19 27.23 -43.73
C GLY A 74 -11.43 27.34 -42.22
N ILE A 75 -11.32 26.21 -41.50
CA ILE A 75 -11.48 26.10 -40.05
C ILE A 75 -10.11 25.89 -39.39
N ALA A 76 -9.68 26.88 -38.62
CA ALA A 76 -8.44 26.79 -37.85
C ALA A 76 -8.67 26.08 -36.51
N VAL A 77 -7.93 24.99 -36.28
CA VAL A 77 -7.95 24.18 -35.05
C VAL A 77 -6.53 24.01 -34.55
N GLY A 78 -6.31 24.29 -33.26
CA GLY A 78 -5.04 24.13 -32.58
C GLY A 78 -4.95 22.84 -31.76
N TRP A 79 -3.74 22.53 -31.30
CA TRP A 79 -3.45 21.40 -30.42
C TRP A 79 -2.40 21.77 -29.37
N GLY A 80 -2.45 21.11 -28.21
CA GLY A 80 -1.55 21.37 -27.09
C GLY A 80 -2.19 22.26 -26.02
N HIS A 81 -1.53 22.35 -24.86
CA HIS A 81 -2.07 23.01 -23.68
C HIS A 81 -2.07 24.55 -23.77
N ASP A 82 -1.17 25.11 -24.59
CA ASP A 82 -1.18 26.55 -24.88
C ASP A 82 -2.24 26.87 -25.93
N LYS A 83 -3.40 27.36 -25.47
CA LYS A 83 -4.53 27.77 -26.31
C LYS A 83 -4.39 29.20 -26.86
N ALA A 84 -3.38 29.94 -26.40
CA ALA A 84 -3.09 31.31 -26.83
C ALA A 84 -2.05 31.36 -27.96
N ALA A 85 -1.31 30.26 -28.18
CA ALA A 85 -0.36 30.12 -29.26
C ALA A 85 -1.00 30.33 -30.64
N ASP A 86 -0.25 30.94 -31.57
CA ASP A 86 -0.66 31.01 -32.97
C ASP A 86 -0.65 29.62 -33.61
N ILE A 87 -1.80 29.19 -34.14
CA ILE A 87 -2.00 27.87 -34.76
C ILE A 87 -0.99 27.63 -35.89
N ALA A 88 -0.59 28.69 -36.62
CA ALA A 88 0.39 28.58 -37.71
C ALA A 88 1.80 28.16 -37.21
N THR A 89 2.11 28.41 -35.94
CA THR A 89 3.42 28.13 -35.33
C THR A 89 3.51 26.75 -34.66
N LEU A 90 2.39 26.02 -34.58
CA LEU A 90 2.34 24.72 -33.89
C LEU A 90 3.06 23.62 -34.68
N ARG A 91 3.96 22.89 -34.02
CA ARG A 91 4.69 21.76 -34.62
C ARG A 91 3.77 20.58 -34.92
N ALA A 92 3.78 20.12 -36.18
CA ALA A 92 2.88 19.09 -36.68
C ALA A 92 3.14 17.67 -36.11
N ASP A 93 4.35 17.41 -35.61
CA ASP A 93 4.77 16.12 -35.03
C ASP A 93 3.96 15.74 -33.77
N ARG A 94 3.44 16.73 -33.05
CA ARG A 94 2.63 16.54 -31.83
C ARG A 94 1.12 16.68 -32.05
N ARG A 95 0.68 16.87 -33.29
CA ARG A 95 -0.73 17.13 -33.64
C ARG A 95 -1.70 16.09 -33.11
N SER A 96 -1.33 14.81 -33.06
CA SER A 96 -2.23 13.74 -32.60
C SER A 96 -2.35 13.58 -31.08
N ARG A 97 -1.61 14.37 -30.28
CA ARG A 97 -1.58 14.22 -28.82
C ARG A 97 -2.67 15.03 -28.11
N GLY A 98 -3.20 16.08 -28.76
CA GLY A 98 -4.13 17.02 -28.13
C GLY A 98 -3.50 17.78 -26.96
N PRO A 99 -4.31 18.43 -26.10
CA PRO A 99 -5.75 18.66 -26.28
C PRO A 99 -6.05 19.46 -27.55
N PHE A 100 -7.23 19.29 -28.14
CA PHE A 100 -7.66 19.99 -29.36
C PHE A 100 -8.55 21.17 -29.02
N TRP A 101 -8.32 22.31 -29.66
CA TRP A 101 -9.03 23.55 -29.36
C TRP A 101 -9.24 24.41 -30.61
N MET A 102 -10.15 25.37 -30.56
CA MET A 102 -10.34 26.39 -31.60
C MET A 102 -10.62 27.74 -30.96
N ALA A 103 -10.28 28.84 -31.64
CA ALA A 103 -10.58 30.18 -31.15
C ALA A 103 -12.11 30.40 -31.07
N PRO A 104 -12.63 31.15 -30.07
CA PRO A 104 -14.04 31.48 -29.97
C PRO A 104 -14.60 32.16 -31.23
N ALA A 105 -13.79 32.98 -31.91
CA ALA A 105 -14.15 33.59 -33.19
C ALA A 105 -14.41 32.55 -34.30
N THR A 106 -13.61 31.48 -34.36
CA THR A 106 -13.82 30.35 -35.28
C THR A 106 -15.09 29.60 -34.92
N ALA A 107 -15.32 29.34 -33.63
CA ALA A 107 -16.53 28.64 -33.17
C ALA A 107 -17.83 29.40 -33.53
N ARG A 108 -17.82 30.74 -33.48
CA ARG A 108 -18.94 31.59 -33.87
C ARG A 108 -19.29 31.56 -35.36
N ARG A 109 -18.41 31.06 -36.22
CA ARG A 109 -18.68 30.89 -37.66
C ARG A 109 -19.46 29.60 -37.96
N LEU A 110 -19.38 28.60 -37.09
CA LEU A 110 -19.98 27.28 -37.34
C LEU A 110 -21.50 27.30 -37.07
N ARG A 111 -22.27 26.75 -38.00
CA ARG A 111 -23.73 26.59 -37.89
C ARG A 111 -24.08 25.12 -38.10
N PHE A 112 -24.50 24.44 -37.04
CA PHE A 112 -24.90 23.04 -37.10
C PHE A 112 -26.39 22.92 -37.41
N THR A 113 -26.75 22.06 -38.35
CA THR A 113 -28.14 21.67 -38.66
C THR A 113 -28.30 20.16 -38.60
N ALA A 114 -29.50 19.67 -38.33
CA ALA A 114 -29.91 18.29 -38.58
C ALA A 114 -31.37 18.29 -38.99
N ASN A 115 -31.69 17.54 -40.05
CA ASN A 115 -33.02 17.39 -40.64
C ASN A 115 -33.63 18.77 -40.95
N GLY A 116 -32.82 19.68 -41.51
CA GLY A 116 -33.21 21.05 -41.84
C GLY A 116 -33.38 22.00 -40.64
N LYS A 117 -33.17 21.55 -39.40
CA LYS A 117 -33.34 22.37 -38.17
C LYS A 117 -31.99 22.78 -37.59
N ALA A 118 -31.87 24.04 -37.18
CA ALA A 118 -30.69 24.56 -36.49
C ALA A 118 -30.48 23.86 -35.13
N MET A 119 -29.27 23.38 -34.88
CA MET A 119 -28.88 22.70 -33.65
C MET A 119 -28.14 23.65 -32.72
N ARG A 120 -28.70 23.84 -31.52
CA ARG A 120 -28.01 24.50 -30.40
C ARG A 120 -27.08 23.51 -29.69
N THR A 121 -26.31 24.00 -28.72
CA THR A 121 -25.32 23.21 -27.94
C THR A 121 -25.88 21.90 -27.39
N ALA A 122 -27.11 21.90 -26.86
CA ALA A 122 -27.78 20.68 -26.38
C ALA A 122 -28.10 19.68 -27.49
N GLY A 123 -28.48 20.17 -28.67
CA GLY A 123 -28.74 19.34 -29.85
C GLY A 123 -27.47 18.66 -30.33
N VAL A 124 -26.38 19.42 -30.49
CA VAL A 124 -25.07 18.88 -30.90
C VAL A 124 -24.54 17.88 -29.87
N ALA A 125 -24.70 18.15 -28.58
CA ALA A 125 -24.33 17.20 -27.52
C ALA A 125 -25.11 15.89 -27.61
N ARG A 126 -26.43 15.95 -27.90
CA ARG A 126 -27.25 14.76 -28.10
C ARG A 126 -26.83 13.97 -29.34
N TRP A 127 -26.48 14.65 -30.44
CA TRP A 127 -25.99 14.01 -31.66
C TRP A 127 -24.63 13.32 -31.44
N LEU A 128 -23.75 13.93 -30.65
CA LEU A 128 -22.45 13.34 -30.28
C LEU A 128 -22.59 12.06 -29.44
N GLY A 129 -23.76 11.83 -28.84
CA GLY A 129 -24.05 10.74 -27.90
C GLY A 129 -23.61 11.08 -26.47
N PRO A 130 -24.05 10.31 -25.45
CA PRO A 130 -23.57 10.48 -24.09
C PRO A 130 -22.04 10.36 -24.07
N SER A 131 -21.36 11.31 -23.43
CA SER A 131 -19.94 11.24 -23.07
C SER A 131 -19.75 10.12 -22.05
N SER A 132 -19.82 8.87 -22.49
CA SER A 132 -19.60 7.70 -21.64
C SER A 132 -18.38 6.95 -22.17
N PRO A 133 -17.40 6.62 -21.31
CA PRO A 133 -16.31 5.74 -21.69
C PRO A 133 -16.90 4.39 -22.10
N ALA A 134 -16.69 4.05 -23.38
CA ALA A 134 -16.86 2.76 -24.04
C ALA A 134 -17.83 1.75 -23.38
N ARG A 135 -19.03 1.64 -23.96
CA ARG A 135 -19.80 0.39 -23.98
C ARG A 135 -20.02 0.01 -25.44
N PRO A 136 -19.55 -1.15 -25.92
CA PRO A 136 -19.72 -1.52 -27.33
C PRO A 136 -21.17 -1.94 -27.59
N VAL A 137 -21.87 -1.17 -28.42
CA VAL A 137 -23.15 -1.57 -29.02
C VAL A 137 -22.85 -2.23 -30.35
N ARG A 138 -23.20 -3.51 -30.45
CA ARG A 138 -23.15 -4.33 -31.67
C ARG A 138 -23.96 -3.68 -32.79
N SER A 139 -23.34 -3.47 -33.95
CA SER A 139 -24.04 -3.18 -35.18
C SER A 139 -24.76 -4.44 -35.67
N ALA A 140 -26.08 -4.34 -35.79
CA ALA A 140 -26.89 -5.27 -36.56
C ALA A 140 -26.80 -4.95 -38.07
N ARG A 141 -27.09 -6.02 -38.86
CA ARG A 141 -27.59 -6.06 -40.26
C ARG A 141 -26.55 -6.04 -41.39
N ASN A 142 -26.63 -6.86 -42.44
CA ASN A 142 -27.69 -7.65 -43.11
C ASN A 142 -27.05 -8.94 -43.71
N GLY A 143 -27.71 -10.03 -44.12
CA GLY A 143 -29.10 -10.45 -44.35
C GLY A 143 -29.08 -11.67 -45.31
N GLY A 144 -30.10 -12.53 -45.30
CA GLY A 144 -30.37 -13.48 -46.40
C GLY A 144 -30.55 -14.96 -46.05
N ALA A 145 -31.82 -15.37 -46.00
CA ALA A 145 -32.47 -16.64 -46.40
C ALA A 145 -31.73 -18.01 -46.36
N GLU A 146 -32.39 -18.92 -45.64
CA GLU A 146 -32.75 -20.33 -45.98
C GLU A 146 -31.71 -21.33 -46.50
N GLY A 147 -31.61 -22.48 -45.80
CA GLY A 147 -31.33 -23.78 -46.42
C GLY A 147 -30.35 -24.70 -45.69
N SER A 148 -30.91 -25.78 -45.10
CA SER A 148 -30.35 -27.14 -45.07
C SER A 148 -29.13 -27.51 -44.21
N THR A 149 -29.40 -28.38 -43.24
CA THR A 149 -28.71 -29.63 -42.82
C THR A 149 -27.18 -29.78 -42.83
N ASP A 150 -26.74 -30.39 -41.72
CA ASP A 150 -25.59 -31.28 -41.52
C ASP A 150 -24.17 -30.71 -41.39
N GLY A 151 -23.49 -31.18 -40.34
CA GLY A 151 -22.07 -31.55 -40.43
C GLY A 151 -21.09 -30.80 -39.54
N ARG A 152 -20.67 -31.50 -38.48
CA ARG A 152 -19.31 -31.50 -37.89
C ARG A 152 -18.70 -30.19 -37.38
N THR A 153 -18.66 -30.16 -36.05
CA THR A 153 -17.68 -29.53 -35.18
C THR A 153 -16.23 -29.70 -35.66
N GLU A 154 -15.54 -28.61 -35.98
CA GLU A 154 -14.13 -28.32 -35.62
C GLU A 154 -13.71 -26.97 -36.23
N GLY A 155 -13.34 -26.01 -35.39
CA GLY A 155 -12.95 -24.67 -35.82
C GLY A 155 -12.99 -23.67 -34.67
N ARG A 156 -12.04 -23.80 -33.74
CA ARG A 156 -11.93 -22.99 -32.52
C ARG A 156 -11.68 -21.53 -32.93
N THR A 157 -12.69 -20.70 -32.74
CA THR A 157 -12.72 -19.28 -33.10
C THR A 157 -11.94 -18.48 -32.06
N GLU A 158 -10.75 -18.02 -32.44
CA GLU A 158 -10.06 -16.93 -31.76
C GLU A 158 -10.84 -15.62 -31.95
N GLY A 159 -10.89 -14.79 -30.91
CA GLY A 159 -11.38 -13.42 -31.00
C GLY A 159 -12.78 -13.15 -30.44
N ARG A 160 -13.08 -13.60 -29.21
CA ARG A 160 -14.18 -13.01 -28.44
C ARG A 160 -13.61 -12.02 -27.43
N THR A 161 -13.51 -10.77 -27.87
CA THR A 161 -13.21 -9.61 -27.03
C THR A 161 -14.21 -9.49 -25.89
N ASP A 162 -13.66 -9.54 -24.67
CA ASP A 162 -14.15 -9.08 -23.38
C ASP A 162 -15.50 -8.31 -23.39
N ASP A 163 -16.60 -9.05 -23.25
CA ASP A 163 -17.93 -8.48 -22.97
C ASP A 163 -18.08 -8.38 -21.46
N GLY A 164 -18.21 -7.18 -20.91
CA GLY A 164 -18.41 -6.97 -19.47
C GLY A 164 -19.62 -7.72 -18.92
N LEU A 165 -20.64 -7.98 -19.75
CA LEU A 165 -21.75 -8.86 -19.39
C LEU A 165 -21.28 -10.32 -19.23
N TYR A 166 -20.46 -10.82 -20.15
CA TYR A 166 -19.87 -12.15 -20.03
C TYR A 166 -18.99 -12.25 -18.79
N TYR A 167 -18.23 -11.21 -18.45
CA TYR A 167 -17.42 -11.17 -17.22
C TYR A 167 -18.28 -11.31 -15.96
N VAL A 168 -19.38 -10.55 -15.86
CA VAL A 168 -20.29 -10.60 -14.68
C VAL A 168 -21.13 -11.86 -14.63
N MET A 169 -21.45 -12.47 -15.77
CA MET A 169 -22.21 -13.74 -15.85
C MET A 169 -21.34 -15.00 -15.60
N ARG A 170 -20.02 -14.86 -15.42
CA ARG A 170 -19.14 -15.98 -15.05
C ARG A 170 -19.41 -16.42 -13.61
N ASP A 171 -18.99 -17.66 -13.32
CA ASP A 171 -18.96 -18.18 -11.96
C ASP A 171 -18.13 -17.26 -11.04
N MET A 172 -18.59 -17.09 -9.81
CA MET A 172 -18.01 -16.24 -8.78
C MET A 172 -16.88 -16.94 -8.00
N ASP A 173 -16.51 -18.17 -8.36
CA ASP A 173 -15.47 -18.98 -7.74
C ASP A 173 -14.16 -18.24 -7.45
N PHE A 174 -13.64 -17.50 -8.44
CA PHE A 174 -12.43 -16.70 -8.25
C PHE A 174 -12.58 -15.72 -7.08
N TRP A 175 -13.66 -14.93 -7.11
CA TRP A 175 -13.91 -13.89 -6.12
C TRP A 175 -14.22 -14.49 -4.74
N ARG A 176 -14.94 -15.61 -4.68
CA ARG A 176 -15.17 -16.38 -3.47
C ARG A 176 -13.86 -16.85 -2.83
N HIS A 177 -13.02 -17.57 -3.60
CA HIS A 177 -11.76 -18.09 -3.10
C HIS A 177 -10.79 -16.97 -2.70
N LEU A 178 -10.70 -15.89 -3.48
CA LEU A 178 -9.83 -14.75 -3.15
C LEU A 178 -10.29 -14.05 -1.87
N THR A 179 -11.60 -13.83 -1.71
CA THR A 179 -12.16 -13.19 -0.51
C THR A 179 -11.92 -14.04 0.73
N GLN A 180 -12.13 -15.36 0.64
CA GLN A 180 -11.82 -16.30 1.72
C GLN A 180 -10.33 -16.29 2.06
N ALA A 181 -9.45 -16.31 1.04
CA ALA A 181 -8.00 -16.25 1.24
C ALA A 181 -7.57 -14.95 1.94
N MET A 182 -8.14 -13.81 1.52
CA MET A 182 -7.88 -12.51 2.13
C MET A 182 -8.36 -12.44 3.59
N ARG A 183 -9.54 -13.01 3.88
CA ARG A 183 -10.06 -13.07 5.26
C ARG A 183 -9.19 -13.97 6.13
N GLY A 184 -8.84 -15.17 5.66
CA GLY A 184 -7.95 -16.08 6.38
C GLY A 184 -6.56 -15.48 6.62
N ALA A 185 -6.04 -14.66 5.70
CA ALA A 185 -4.80 -13.93 5.90
C ALA A 185 -4.90 -12.77 6.93
N GLN A 186 -6.09 -12.24 7.18
CA GLN A 186 -6.34 -11.16 8.15
C GLN A 186 -6.58 -11.69 9.58
N ASP A 187 -7.26 -12.83 9.72
CA ASP A 187 -7.57 -13.44 11.02
C ASP A 187 -6.33 -14.02 11.72
N GLY A 188 -5.19 -14.08 11.01
CA GLY A 188 -3.98 -14.73 11.49
C GLY A 188 -4.09 -16.25 11.35
N PHE A 189 -2.92 -16.91 11.27
CA PHE A 189 -2.84 -18.36 11.07
C PHE A 189 -3.16 -19.07 12.39
N ALA A 190 -4.45 -19.19 12.73
CA ALA A 190 -4.90 -20.01 13.84
C ALA A 190 -4.54 -21.47 13.56
N GLY A 191 -3.42 -21.94 14.12
CA GLY A 191 -3.14 -23.33 14.48
C GLY A 191 -3.06 -24.40 13.36
N MET A 192 -4.03 -24.47 12.45
CA MET A 192 -4.27 -25.64 11.60
C MET A 192 -4.30 -25.34 10.09
N ILE A 193 -3.99 -24.11 9.65
CA ILE A 193 -4.33 -23.69 8.27
C ILE A 193 -3.17 -22.94 7.57
N ASP A 194 -1.92 -23.35 7.79
CA ASP A 194 -0.83 -23.00 6.86
C ASP A 194 -1.10 -23.61 5.46
N HIS A 195 -1.86 -24.73 5.44
CA HIS A 195 -2.37 -25.38 4.25
C HIS A 195 -3.58 -24.66 3.64
N GLY A 196 -4.61 -24.30 4.41
CA GLY A 196 -5.84 -23.77 3.83
C GLY A 196 -5.75 -22.32 3.31
N VAL A 197 -4.92 -21.42 3.88
CA VAL A 197 -4.71 -20.09 3.26
C VAL A 197 -3.92 -20.22 1.95
N ALA A 198 -2.87 -21.07 1.95
CA ALA A 198 -2.15 -21.42 0.74
C ALA A 198 -3.07 -22.05 -0.30
N GLU A 199 -3.95 -22.94 0.14
CA GLU A 199 -4.91 -23.63 -0.69
C GLU A 199 -5.98 -22.68 -1.23
N SER A 200 -6.49 -21.74 -0.43
CA SER A 200 -7.44 -20.72 -0.89
C SER A 200 -6.80 -19.77 -1.91
N PHE A 201 -5.56 -19.33 -1.71
CA PHE A 201 -4.85 -18.55 -2.73
C PHE A 201 -4.57 -19.36 -4.00
N ARG A 202 -4.20 -20.64 -3.87
CA ARG A 202 -4.04 -21.55 -5.03
C ARG A 202 -5.37 -21.83 -5.73
N ALA A 203 -6.46 -21.98 -4.98
CA ALA A 203 -7.80 -22.17 -5.53
C ALA A 203 -8.26 -20.92 -6.29
N ALA A 204 -8.05 -19.73 -5.71
CA ALA A 204 -8.27 -18.47 -6.42
C ALA A 204 -7.43 -18.40 -7.70
N HIS A 205 -6.15 -18.76 -7.64
CA HIS A 205 -5.29 -18.78 -8.82
C HIS A 205 -5.77 -19.75 -9.90
N ARG A 206 -6.23 -20.96 -9.53
CA ARG A 206 -6.80 -21.94 -10.47
C ARG A 206 -8.13 -21.49 -11.08
N SER A 207 -8.94 -20.76 -10.32
CA SER A 207 -10.22 -20.20 -10.77
C SER A 207 -10.05 -18.90 -11.58
N ALA A 208 -8.83 -18.37 -11.73
CA ALA A 208 -8.59 -17.10 -12.42
C ALA A 208 -8.83 -17.24 -13.93
N ALA A 209 -9.77 -16.46 -14.45
CA ALA A 209 -10.23 -16.52 -15.83
C ALA A 209 -9.52 -15.53 -16.78
N ASP A 210 -8.72 -14.62 -16.23
CA ASP A 210 -7.99 -13.61 -16.98
C ASP A 210 -6.64 -13.23 -16.31
N PRO A 211 -5.74 -12.56 -17.05
CA PRO A 211 -4.44 -12.15 -16.51
C PRO A 211 -4.50 -11.18 -15.33
N PHE A 212 -5.57 -10.38 -15.21
CA PHE A 212 -5.76 -9.48 -14.07
C PHE A 212 -6.03 -10.28 -12.79
N GLN A 213 -6.95 -11.25 -12.84
CA GLN A 213 -7.27 -12.16 -11.74
C GLN A 213 -6.05 -13.00 -11.32
N GLN A 214 -5.27 -13.48 -12.30
CA GLN A 214 -4.02 -14.19 -12.03
C GLN A 214 -2.98 -13.30 -11.33
N ALA A 215 -2.79 -12.07 -11.82
CA ALA A 215 -1.87 -11.11 -11.22
C ALA A 215 -2.31 -10.71 -9.80
N LEU A 216 -3.61 -10.44 -9.61
CA LEU A 216 -4.18 -10.06 -8.33
C LEU A 216 -4.00 -11.16 -7.27
N SER A 217 -4.33 -12.41 -7.62
CA SER A 217 -4.20 -13.55 -6.70
C SER A 217 -2.76 -13.76 -6.25
N LEU A 218 -1.78 -13.70 -7.15
CA LEU A 218 -0.36 -13.86 -6.83
C LEU A 218 0.20 -12.71 -5.98
N LEU A 219 -0.21 -11.48 -6.27
CA LEU A 219 0.22 -10.32 -5.48
C LEU A 219 -0.33 -10.36 -4.05
N LYS A 220 -1.61 -10.75 -3.90
CA LYS A 220 -2.23 -10.94 -2.58
C LYS A 220 -1.62 -12.11 -1.82
N GLU A 221 -1.34 -13.23 -2.51
CA GLU A 221 -0.60 -14.37 -1.93
C GLU A 221 0.78 -13.92 -1.43
N SER A 222 1.52 -13.15 -2.23
CA SER A 222 2.84 -12.62 -1.85
C SER A 222 2.78 -11.77 -0.59
N LEU A 223 1.80 -10.87 -0.49
CA LEU A 223 1.60 -10.00 0.67
C LEU A 223 1.21 -10.79 1.92
N ALA A 224 0.36 -11.81 1.79
CA ALA A 224 -0.04 -12.67 2.89
C ALA A 224 1.18 -13.42 3.45
N TRP A 225 1.98 -14.06 2.60
CA TRP A 225 3.18 -14.80 3.04
C TRP A 225 4.23 -13.91 3.71
N ARG A 226 4.36 -12.66 3.28
CA ARG A 226 5.24 -11.69 3.91
C ARG A 226 4.83 -11.43 5.36
N ARG A 227 3.52 -11.24 5.61
CA ARG A 227 2.99 -10.99 6.96
C ARG A 227 3.21 -12.18 7.90
N SER A 228 3.26 -13.39 7.35
CA SER A 228 3.56 -14.63 8.09
C SER A 228 5.06 -14.94 8.25
N ASP A 229 5.95 -14.03 7.85
CA ASP A 229 7.40 -14.24 7.84
C ASP A 229 7.87 -15.42 6.94
N ARG A 230 7.06 -15.81 5.95
CA ARG A 230 7.40 -16.86 4.96
C ARG A 230 7.95 -16.23 3.67
N LEU A 231 9.09 -15.56 3.79
CA LEU A 231 9.70 -14.77 2.70
C LEU A 231 9.97 -15.56 1.42
N ASP A 232 10.33 -16.85 1.53
CA ASP A 232 10.58 -17.71 0.37
C ASP A 232 9.31 -17.93 -0.46
N LYS A 233 8.18 -18.14 0.21
CA LYS A 233 6.87 -18.29 -0.44
C LYS A 233 6.41 -16.97 -1.05
N SER A 234 6.63 -15.86 -0.34
CA SER A 234 6.35 -14.50 -0.84
C SER A 234 7.09 -14.25 -2.16
N ARG A 235 8.42 -14.47 -2.18
CA ARG A 235 9.25 -14.41 -3.38
C ARG A 235 8.76 -15.29 -4.52
N ALA A 236 8.40 -16.53 -4.22
CA ALA A 236 7.96 -17.48 -5.24
C ALA A 236 6.62 -17.04 -5.89
N ALA A 237 5.71 -16.42 -5.13
CA ALA A 237 4.51 -15.79 -5.66
C ALA A 237 4.84 -14.56 -6.51
N LEU A 238 5.76 -13.70 -6.05
CA LEU A 238 6.18 -12.52 -6.79
C LEU A 238 6.86 -12.85 -8.13
N ARG A 239 7.75 -13.84 -8.17
CA ARG A 239 8.38 -14.32 -9.43
C ARG A 239 7.37 -14.89 -10.42
N ARG A 240 6.29 -15.53 -9.93
CA ARG A 240 5.18 -15.98 -10.78
C ARG A 240 4.43 -14.79 -11.36
N PHE A 241 4.17 -13.76 -10.55
CA PHE A 241 3.55 -12.51 -10.99
C PHE A 241 4.40 -11.81 -12.06
N GLU A 242 5.71 -11.68 -11.86
CA GLU A 242 6.62 -11.02 -12.81
C GLU A 242 6.63 -11.69 -14.19
N ARG A 243 6.52 -13.02 -14.24
CA ARG A 243 6.40 -13.76 -15.52
C ARG A 243 5.12 -13.41 -16.29
N ILE A 244 4.00 -13.24 -15.59
CA ILE A 244 2.72 -12.84 -16.22
C ILE A 244 2.81 -11.41 -16.76
N VAL A 245 3.46 -10.52 -16.03
CA VAL A 245 3.68 -9.13 -16.46
C VAL A 245 4.62 -9.07 -17.67
N ALA A 246 5.74 -9.80 -17.65
CA ALA A 246 6.69 -9.85 -18.75
C ALA A 246 6.08 -10.42 -20.04
N GLY A 247 5.07 -11.28 -19.94
CA GLY A 247 4.31 -11.80 -21.08
C GLY A 247 3.36 -10.81 -21.75
N GLY A 248 3.22 -9.57 -21.24
CA GLY A 248 2.41 -8.52 -21.86
C GLY A 248 0.89 -8.67 -21.67
N HIS A 249 0.44 -9.60 -20.82
CA HIS A 249 -0.98 -9.98 -20.69
C HIS A 249 -1.83 -9.05 -19.81
N VAL A 250 -1.24 -8.07 -19.09
CA VAL A 250 -1.92 -7.27 -18.05
C VAL A 250 -2.00 -5.78 -18.41
N ASN A 251 -2.41 -5.45 -19.64
CA ASN A 251 -2.21 -4.11 -20.20
C ASN A 251 -2.99 -2.96 -19.51
N ALA A 252 -4.00 -3.24 -18.68
CA ALA A 252 -4.86 -2.23 -18.05
C ALA A 252 -4.64 -2.01 -16.53
N ALA A 253 -3.96 -2.92 -15.83
CA ALA A 253 -3.73 -2.85 -14.37
C ALA A 253 -2.23 -2.74 -13.98
N LEU A 254 -1.35 -2.54 -14.98
CA LEU A 254 0.10 -2.52 -14.84
C LEU A 254 0.62 -1.54 -13.78
N PRO A 255 0.22 -0.26 -13.72
CA PRO A 255 0.92 0.68 -12.83
C PRO A 255 0.70 0.39 -11.35
N THR A 256 -0.53 0.03 -10.94
CA THR A 256 -0.84 -0.30 -9.54
C THR A 256 -0.18 -1.58 -9.10
N PHE A 257 -0.21 -2.63 -9.93
CA PHE A 257 0.44 -3.89 -9.60
C PHE A 257 1.96 -3.80 -9.66
N ALA A 258 2.52 -3.07 -10.63
CA ALA A 258 3.96 -2.80 -10.70
C ALA A 258 4.43 -1.99 -9.50
N ALA A 259 3.70 -0.95 -9.11
CA ALA A 259 4.00 -0.15 -7.92
C ALA A 259 3.99 -1.02 -6.66
N MET A 260 2.94 -1.85 -6.46
CA MET A 260 2.90 -2.76 -5.32
C MET A 260 4.02 -3.80 -5.36
N ALA A 261 4.41 -4.29 -6.54
CA ALA A 261 5.52 -5.24 -6.67
C ALA A 261 6.86 -4.61 -6.22
N HIS A 262 7.12 -3.33 -6.55
CA HIS A 262 8.26 -2.60 -5.99
C HIS A 262 8.20 -2.52 -4.47
N VAL A 263 7.03 -2.20 -3.90
CA VAL A 263 6.86 -2.15 -2.45
C VAL A 263 7.10 -3.52 -1.81
N VAL A 264 6.58 -4.61 -2.39
CA VAL A 264 6.82 -5.97 -1.90
C VAL A 264 8.31 -6.34 -1.93
N ARG A 265 9.04 -5.99 -3.01
CA ARG A 265 10.51 -6.20 -3.06
C ARG A 265 11.23 -5.40 -1.99
N ALA A 266 10.88 -4.12 -1.83
CA ALA A 266 11.48 -3.26 -0.82
C ALA A 266 11.28 -3.84 0.59
N TRP A 267 10.07 -4.33 0.89
CA TRP A 267 9.78 -5.02 2.14
C TRP A 267 10.62 -6.27 2.35
N GLU A 268 10.81 -7.08 1.31
CA GLU A 268 11.64 -8.27 1.37
C GLU A 268 13.10 -7.95 1.74
N GLN A 269 13.66 -6.90 1.11
CA GLN A 269 15.01 -6.42 1.43
C GLN A 269 15.10 -5.92 2.87
N TYR A 270 14.10 -5.15 3.31
CA TYR A 270 14.00 -4.68 4.68
C TYR A 270 13.97 -5.83 5.70
N THR A 271 13.17 -6.89 5.48
CA THR A 271 13.11 -8.04 6.41
C THR A 271 14.43 -8.83 6.47
N ARG A 272 15.28 -8.74 5.44
CA ARG A 272 16.64 -9.28 5.46
C ARG A 272 17.66 -8.39 6.17
N GLY A 273 17.29 -7.17 6.51
CA GLY A 273 18.18 -6.17 7.09
C GLY A 273 18.98 -5.37 6.05
N ASP A 274 18.71 -5.54 4.75
CA ASP A 274 19.32 -4.74 3.69
C ASP A 274 18.54 -3.44 3.48
N LEU A 275 18.85 -2.46 4.34
CA LEU A 275 18.18 -1.16 4.34
C LEU A 275 18.46 -0.34 3.08
N ASP A 276 19.66 -0.47 2.51
CA ASP A 276 20.08 0.29 1.33
C ASP A 276 19.37 -0.23 0.09
N ALA A 277 19.27 -1.55 -0.08
CA ALA A 277 18.49 -2.14 -1.17
C ALA A 277 16.98 -1.86 -1.04
N ALA A 278 16.44 -1.88 0.19
CA ALA A 278 15.04 -1.52 0.43
C ALA A 278 14.75 -0.07 0.02
N ARG A 279 15.62 0.86 0.42
CA ARG A 279 15.53 2.28 0.06
C ARG A 279 15.69 2.49 -1.44
N HIS A 280 16.61 1.76 -2.08
CA HIS A 280 16.79 1.84 -3.52
C HIS A 280 15.52 1.43 -4.29
N GLU A 281 14.83 0.36 -3.88
CA GLU A 281 13.56 -0.05 -4.51
C GLU A 281 12.46 1.00 -4.34
N LEU A 282 12.36 1.65 -3.19
CA LEU A 282 11.42 2.77 -2.98
C LEU A 282 11.78 4.00 -3.83
N ALA A 283 13.06 4.36 -3.90
CA ALA A 283 13.53 5.46 -4.73
C ALA A 283 13.28 5.21 -6.23
N ARG A 284 13.42 3.96 -6.69
CA ARG A 284 13.04 3.58 -8.07
C ARG A 284 11.56 3.77 -8.32
N LEU A 285 10.71 3.38 -7.38
CA LEU A 285 9.26 3.57 -7.47
C LEU A 285 8.88 5.06 -7.58
N GLU A 286 9.51 5.92 -6.78
CA GLU A 286 9.26 7.38 -6.82
C GLU A 286 9.89 8.07 -8.04
N GLY A 287 11.03 7.58 -8.51
CA GLY A 287 11.75 8.11 -9.67
C GLY A 287 11.11 7.73 -11.01
N ASP A 288 10.30 6.68 -11.05
CA ASP A 288 9.61 6.24 -12.26
C ASP A 288 8.43 7.19 -12.62
N PRO A 289 8.47 7.87 -13.79
CA PRO A 289 7.42 8.81 -14.18
C PRO A 289 6.01 8.20 -14.33
N GLU A 290 5.93 6.91 -14.63
CA GLU A 290 4.66 6.18 -14.82
C GLU A 290 4.09 5.68 -13.49
N LEU A 291 4.95 5.31 -12.53
CA LEU A 291 4.53 4.78 -11.23
C LEU A 291 4.37 5.85 -10.16
N ARG A 292 5.11 6.96 -10.25
CA ARG A 292 5.01 8.08 -9.29
C ARG A 292 3.57 8.60 -9.11
N PRO A 293 2.74 8.77 -10.15
CA PRO A 293 1.33 9.13 -9.96
C PRO A 293 0.54 8.09 -9.17
N VAL A 294 0.87 6.80 -9.29
CA VAL A 294 0.21 5.72 -8.53
C VAL A 294 0.50 5.89 -7.05
N VAL A 295 1.75 6.11 -6.67
CA VAL A 295 2.11 6.37 -5.27
C VAL A 295 1.39 7.61 -4.75
N ARG A 296 1.30 8.67 -5.56
CA ARG A 296 0.66 9.91 -5.16
C ARG A 296 -0.86 9.76 -4.94
N TYR A 297 -1.56 9.07 -5.84
CA TYR A 297 -3.03 9.08 -5.89
C TYR A 297 -3.70 7.77 -5.44
N ASN A 298 -2.95 6.68 -5.28
CA ASN A 298 -3.48 5.44 -4.70
C ASN A 298 -3.09 5.38 -3.21
N PRO A 299 -4.00 5.71 -2.29
CA PRO A 299 -3.68 5.83 -0.87
C PRO A 299 -3.22 4.49 -0.25
N ARG A 300 -3.63 3.35 -0.81
CA ARG A 300 -3.15 2.04 -0.34
C ARG A 300 -1.69 1.78 -0.69
N ILE A 301 -1.26 2.14 -1.90
CA ILE A 301 0.16 2.04 -2.29
C ILE A 301 0.98 3.05 -1.48
N ARG A 302 0.47 4.28 -1.35
CA ARG A 302 1.12 5.34 -0.59
C ARG A 302 1.35 4.94 0.86
N PHE A 303 0.35 4.34 1.51
CA PHE A 303 0.48 3.79 2.85
C PHE A 303 1.64 2.80 2.95
N GLU A 304 1.68 1.77 2.08
CA GLU A 304 2.71 0.73 2.18
C GLU A 304 4.12 1.29 1.93
N ALA A 305 4.26 2.27 1.02
CA ALA A 305 5.53 2.94 0.76
C ALA A 305 5.98 3.81 1.95
N LEU A 306 5.12 4.71 2.43
CA LEU A 306 5.42 5.60 3.56
C LEU A 306 5.71 4.82 4.85
N ASN A 307 4.93 3.77 5.13
CA ASN A 307 5.13 2.94 6.31
C ASN A 307 6.47 2.18 6.26
N LEU A 308 6.86 1.67 5.09
CA LEU A 308 8.15 1.00 4.93
C LEU A 308 9.32 2.00 5.03
N ASP A 309 9.22 3.15 4.38
CA ASP A 309 10.25 4.17 4.45
C ASP A 309 10.49 4.64 5.89
N ALA A 310 9.39 4.90 6.63
CA ALA A 310 9.45 5.24 8.05
C ALA A 310 10.12 4.15 8.91
N LEU A 311 9.92 2.86 8.59
CA LEU A 311 10.61 1.75 9.26
C LEU A 311 12.11 1.68 8.92
N ILE A 312 12.49 2.03 7.69
CA ILE A 312 13.90 2.17 7.31
C ILE A 312 14.54 3.30 8.11
N HIS A 313 13.90 4.48 8.16
CA HIS A 313 14.35 5.63 8.95
C HIS A 313 14.46 5.31 10.44
N LYS A 314 13.47 4.58 11.00
CA LYS A 314 13.54 4.05 12.37
C LYS A 314 14.77 3.17 12.57
N SER A 315 15.06 2.26 11.65
CA SER A 315 16.21 1.35 11.74
C SER A 315 17.53 2.11 11.69
N VAL A 316 17.62 3.17 10.88
CA VAL A 316 18.78 4.08 10.84
C VAL A 316 18.93 4.84 12.15
N ALA A 317 17.82 5.37 12.71
CA ALA A 317 17.83 6.13 13.96
C ALA A 317 18.31 5.29 15.17
N LEU A 318 17.94 4.00 15.18
CA LEU A 318 18.25 3.07 16.28
C LEU A 318 19.56 2.28 16.08
N ARG A 319 20.26 2.44 14.95
CA ARG A 319 21.56 1.79 14.77
C ARG A 319 22.56 2.27 15.84
N PRO A 320 23.28 1.35 16.50
CA PRO A 320 24.36 1.73 17.42
C PRO A 320 25.42 2.54 16.67
N GLU A 321 26.01 3.53 17.34
CA GLU A 321 27.19 4.20 16.77
C GLU A 321 28.32 3.18 16.67
N ALA A 322 28.95 3.06 15.51
CA ALA A 322 30.17 2.28 15.37
C ALA A 322 31.21 2.91 16.30
N ALA A 323 31.61 2.19 17.35
CA ALA A 323 32.69 2.62 18.23
C ALA A 323 33.92 2.86 17.35
N GLY A 324 34.31 4.13 17.20
CA GLY A 324 35.39 4.54 16.30
C GLY A 324 36.67 3.80 16.63
N GLN A 325 37.00 2.78 15.82
CA GLN A 325 38.29 2.12 15.89
C GLN A 325 39.34 3.08 15.32
N GLY A 326 40.19 3.62 16.22
CA GLY A 326 41.53 4.11 15.87
C GLY A 326 41.69 5.51 15.26
N GLY A 327 40.66 6.37 15.25
CA GLY A 327 40.74 7.71 14.67
C GLY A 327 41.18 8.82 15.64
N ASN A 328 41.87 9.84 15.12
CA ASN A 328 42.27 11.08 15.81
C ASN A 328 41.11 11.70 16.63
N LYS A 329 41.34 12.06 17.90
CA LYS A 329 40.31 12.48 18.88
C LYS A 329 39.45 13.68 18.43
N SER A 330 39.95 14.57 17.58
CA SER A 330 39.16 15.69 17.03
C SER A 330 38.24 15.26 15.88
N ALA A 331 38.70 14.36 15.01
CA ALA A 331 37.90 13.77 13.94
C ALA A 331 36.81 12.84 14.48
N VAL A 332 37.09 12.13 15.57
CA VAL A 332 36.10 11.30 16.26
C VAL A 332 34.96 12.16 16.82
N LYS A 333 35.26 13.29 17.46
CA LYS A 333 34.24 14.23 17.99
C LYS A 333 33.37 14.86 16.90
N SER A 334 33.92 15.23 15.75
CA SER A 334 33.09 15.74 14.65
C SER A 334 32.25 14.63 14.02
N SER A 335 32.80 13.42 13.86
CA SER A 335 32.08 12.28 13.30
C SER A 335 30.93 11.79 14.18
N THR A 336 31.09 11.82 15.52
CA THR A 336 30.03 11.43 16.46
C THR A 336 28.93 12.49 16.53
N ALA A 337 29.27 13.78 16.48
CA ALA A 337 28.27 14.84 16.40
C ALA A 337 27.43 14.75 15.11
N VAL A 338 28.06 14.51 13.96
CA VAL A 338 27.39 14.30 12.68
C VAL A 338 26.53 13.04 12.70
N SER A 339 27.02 11.94 13.28
CA SER A 339 26.28 10.69 13.49
C SER A 339 25.02 10.92 14.35
N ALA A 340 25.16 11.62 15.48
CA ALA A 340 24.05 11.92 16.38
C ALA A 340 22.99 12.81 15.70
N SER A 341 23.40 13.82 14.91
CA SER A 341 22.47 14.63 14.13
C SER A 341 21.70 13.78 13.12
N ARG A 342 22.41 12.94 12.35
CA ARG A 342 21.79 12.06 11.36
C ARG A 342 20.77 11.10 11.97
N ARG A 343 21.05 10.57 13.17
CA ARG A 343 20.12 9.71 13.90
C ARG A 343 18.87 10.46 14.36
N ARG A 344 19.00 11.73 14.77
CA ARG A 344 17.86 12.60 15.11
C ARG A 344 17.01 12.95 13.89
N ASP A 345 17.66 13.29 12.78
CA ASP A 345 16.96 13.54 11.52
C ASP A 345 16.18 12.30 11.08
N ALA A 346 16.82 11.12 11.11
CA ALA A 346 16.13 9.86 10.80
C ALA A 346 14.97 9.55 11.77
N ALA A 347 15.06 9.90 13.05
CA ALA A 347 13.96 9.72 13.99
C ALA A 347 12.77 10.65 13.66
N ARG A 348 13.04 11.91 13.29
CA ARG A 348 12.01 12.85 12.83
C ARG A 348 11.35 12.35 11.55
N ASP A 349 12.14 11.98 10.55
CA ASP A 349 11.64 11.49 9.26
C ASP A 349 10.78 10.23 9.44
N ALA A 350 11.15 9.34 10.36
CA ALA A 350 10.33 8.17 10.69
C ALA A 350 8.96 8.57 11.26
N LEU A 351 8.89 9.51 12.20
CA LEU A 351 7.61 9.96 12.77
C LEU A 351 6.74 10.70 11.74
N GLU A 352 7.34 11.55 10.91
CA GLU A 352 6.65 12.22 9.80
C GLU A 352 6.11 11.21 8.77
N GLY A 353 6.92 10.22 8.40
CA GLY A 353 6.53 9.14 7.51
C GLY A 353 5.38 8.29 8.07
N PHE A 354 5.42 7.93 9.36
CA PHE A 354 4.30 7.22 9.99
C PHE A 354 3.03 8.07 10.08
N ALA A 355 3.13 9.38 10.32
CA ALA A 355 1.98 10.28 10.28
C ALA A 355 1.36 10.35 8.88
N GLY A 356 2.20 10.45 7.84
CA GLY A 356 1.75 10.39 6.44
C GLY A 356 1.13 9.02 6.08
N ALA A 357 1.70 7.93 6.59
CA ALA A 357 1.12 6.59 6.43
C ALA A 357 -0.26 6.51 7.09
N LEU A 358 -0.44 7.06 8.30
CA LEU A 358 -1.73 7.09 8.97
C LEU A 358 -2.79 7.85 8.14
N GLN A 359 -2.44 9.00 7.57
CA GLN A 359 -3.34 9.75 6.68
C GLN A 359 -3.72 8.91 5.45
N ALA A 360 -2.74 8.31 4.79
CA ALA A 360 -2.96 7.44 3.65
C ALA A 360 -3.81 6.20 4.00
N ALA A 361 -3.71 5.67 5.22
CA ALA A 361 -4.53 4.56 5.68
C ALA A 361 -6.02 4.94 5.78
N TYR A 362 -6.33 6.11 6.32
CA TYR A 362 -7.71 6.62 6.39
C TYR A 362 -8.25 7.03 5.01
N GLU A 363 -7.43 7.63 4.14
CA GLU A 363 -7.83 7.90 2.75
C GLU A 363 -8.11 6.62 1.95
N ALA A 364 -7.50 5.50 2.34
CA ALA A 364 -7.75 4.18 1.75
C ALA A 364 -8.90 3.41 2.41
N ASP A 365 -9.63 4.02 3.35
CA ASP A 365 -10.65 3.36 4.19
C ASP A 365 -10.16 2.05 4.80
N SER A 366 -8.87 2.01 5.20
CA SER A 366 -8.21 0.79 5.61
C SER A 366 -7.87 0.79 7.10
N VAL A 367 -8.79 0.24 7.90
CA VAL A 367 -8.60 0.07 9.36
C VAL A 367 -7.39 -0.81 9.69
N ASP A 368 -7.10 -1.83 8.88
CA ASP A 368 -5.88 -2.66 9.00
C ASP A 368 -4.59 -1.83 8.84
N ALA A 369 -4.57 -0.90 7.87
CA ALA A 369 -3.44 -0.01 7.69
C ALA A 369 -3.32 1.01 8.84
N ALA A 370 -4.46 1.52 9.31
CA ALA A 370 -4.51 2.50 10.39
C ALA A 370 -3.98 1.93 11.71
N GLN A 371 -4.33 0.68 12.06
CA GLN A 371 -3.80 0.04 13.27
C GLN A 371 -2.28 -0.15 13.20
N HIS A 372 -1.73 -0.49 12.02
CA HIS A 372 -0.29 -0.67 11.86
C HIS A 372 0.47 0.65 12.04
N ALA A 373 -0.03 1.74 11.45
CA ALA A 373 0.54 3.07 11.62
C ALA A 373 0.48 3.52 13.09
N ALA A 374 -0.68 3.35 13.74
CA ALA A 374 -0.85 3.71 15.15
C ALA A 374 0.12 2.94 16.08
N ALA A 375 0.29 1.64 15.87
CA ALA A 375 1.25 0.83 16.63
C ALA A 375 2.68 1.32 16.45
N ASN A 376 3.08 1.61 15.19
CA ASN A 376 4.41 2.10 14.87
C ASN A 376 4.67 3.49 15.47
N ILE A 377 3.70 4.39 15.45
CA ILE A 377 3.80 5.71 16.08
C ILE A 377 4.02 5.56 17.59
N GLY A 378 3.16 4.81 18.28
CA GLY A 378 3.26 4.63 19.73
C GLY A 378 4.60 4.04 20.15
N TRP A 379 5.04 2.99 19.46
CA TRP A 379 6.32 2.34 19.75
C TRP A 379 7.53 3.23 19.45
N CYS A 380 7.53 3.96 18.32
CA CYS A 380 8.66 4.82 17.95
C CYS A 380 8.75 6.08 18.81
N LEU A 381 7.62 6.66 19.22
CA LEU A 381 7.61 7.79 20.17
C LEU A 381 8.36 7.42 21.45
N TRP A 382 8.03 6.27 22.03
CA TRP A 382 8.69 5.81 23.25
C TRP A 382 10.18 5.53 23.02
N LEU A 383 10.52 4.76 22.00
CA LEU A 383 11.92 4.43 21.69
C LEU A 383 12.77 5.67 21.43
N PHE A 384 12.33 6.55 20.54
CA PHE A 384 13.12 7.73 20.18
C PHE A 384 13.30 8.67 21.36
N TRP A 385 12.28 8.79 22.22
CA TRP A 385 12.44 9.51 23.47
C TRP A 385 13.45 8.81 24.38
N GLN A 386 13.37 7.50 24.61
CA GLN A 386 14.36 6.78 25.44
C GLN A 386 15.80 7.03 24.99
N TYR A 387 16.07 6.97 23.69
CA TYR A 387 17.40 7.21 23.12
C TYR A 387 17.79 8.69 22.97
N GLY A 388 16.94 9.65 23.39
CA GLY A 388 17.21 11.09 23.28
C GLY A 388 17.30 11.58 21.83
N LEU A 389 16.57 10.93 20.93
CA LEU A 389 16.52 11.25 19.49
C LEU A 389 15.41 12.26 19.17
N VAL A 390 14.40 12.34 20.02
CA VAL A 390 13.38 13.39 20.05
C VAL A 390 13.34 14.02 21.44
N ASP A 391 12.84 15.25 21.53
CA ASP A 391 12.82 16.01 22.78
C ASP A 391 14.19 16.00 23.49
N VAL A 392 15.23 16.42 22.77
CA VAL A 392 16.63 16.35 23.23
C VAL A 392 16.84 17.12 24.53
N ALA A 393 16.11 18.22 24.72
CA ALA A 393 16.14 19.02 25.93
C ALA A 393 15.43 18.36 27.12
N ARG A 394 14.75 17.23 26.91
CA ARG A 394 13.91 16.55 27.91
C ARG A 394 12.88 17.48 28.53
N ALA A 395 12.24 18.30 27.68
CA ALA A 395 11.21 19.22 28.11
C ALA A 395 9.91 18.48 28.49
N LEU A 396 9.68 17.28 27.94
CA LEU A 396 8.55 16.44 28.29
C LEU A 396 8.90 15.48 29.42
N ASP A 397 7.98 15.32 30.36
CA ASP A 397 8.08 14.31 31.41
C ASP A 397 8.06 12.90 30.80
N ALA A 398 8.85 12.00 31.38
CA ALA A 398 8.93 10.60 30.95
C ALA A 398 7.56 9.91 30.98
N GLY A 399 6.78 10.17 32.04
CA GLY A 399 5.45 9.62 32.22
C GLY A 399 4.46 10.14 31.19
N ASP A 400 4.58 11.41 30.78
CA ASP A 400 3.71 11.97 29.72
C ASP A 400 3.99 11.32 28.36
N VAL A 401 5.26 11.11 28.01
CA VAL A 401 5.62 10.43 26.76
C VAL A 401 5.20 8.95 26.80
N GLN A 402 5.37 8.27 27.93
CA GLN A 402 4.82 6.91 28.12
C GLN A 402 3.32 6.88 27.89
N ARG A 403 2.56 7.78 28.54
CA ARG A 403 1.11 7.84 28.40
C ARG A 403 0.70 8.11 26.95
N GLN A 404 1.40 9.00 26.26
CA GLN A 404 1.11 9.29 24.86
C GLN A 404 1.43 8.11 23.94
N ALA A 405 2.53 7.40 24.17
CA ALA A 405 2.86 6.17 23.44
C ALA A 405 1.80 5.09 23.67
N MET A 406 1.33 4.94 24.93
CA MET A 406 0.24 4.02 25.27
C MET A 406 -1.06 4.39 24.56
N ARG A 407 -1.45 5.66 24.45
CA ARG A 407 -2.67 6.07 23.70
C ARG A 407 -2.64 5.60 22.24
N TRP A 408 -1.49 5.73 21.58
CA TRP A 408 -1.32 5.28 20.20
C TRP A 408 -1.39 3.75 20.08
N LEU A 409 -0.76 3.01 21.00
CA LEU A 409 -0.90 1.56 21.08
C LEU A 409 -2.34 1.14 21.41
N GLY A 410 -3.02 1.89 22.27
CA GLY A 410 -4.43 1.72 22.62
C GLY A 410 -5.34 1.90 21.41
N LEU A 411 -5.12 2.94 20.60
CA LEU A 411 -5.84 3.12 19.35
C LEU A 411 -5.64 1.93 18.41
N SER A 412 -4.41 1.45 18.24
CA SER A 412 -4.12 0.26 17.41
C SER A 412 -4.89 -0.95 17.91
N GLU A 413 -4.79 -1.26 19.20
CA GLU A 413 -5.46 -2.44 19.77
C GLU A 413 -6.99 -2.31 19.76
N TRP A 414 -7.51 -1.10 19.97
CA TRP A 414 -8.95 -0.86 19.89
C TRP A 414 -9.49 -1.07 18.48
N ILE A 415 -8.74 -0.69 17.45
CA ILE A 415 -9.09 -1.01 16.06
C ILE A 415 -9.05 -2.54 15.86
N CYS A 416 -8.03 -3.23 16.38
CA CYS A 416 -7.94 -4.69 16.32
C CYS A 416 -9.16 -5.38 16.93
N ASP A 417 -9.49 -5.02 18.17
CA ASP A 417 -10.62 -5.56 18.94
C ASP A 417 -11.97 -5.26 18.26
N ARG A 418 -12.17 -4.05 17.73
CA ARG A 418 -13.46 -3.63 17.16
C ARG A 418 -13.73 -4.20 15.77
N PHE A 419 -12.70 -4.34 14.94
CA PHE A 419 -12.83 -4.73 13.53
C PHE A 419 -12.34 -6.15 13.25
N GLY A 420 -11.85 -6.86 14.27
CA GLY A 420 -11.27 -8.19 14.12
C GLY A 420 -10.05 -8.18 13.19
N VAL A 421 -9.26 -7.10 13.23
CA VAL A 421 -7.98 -6.98 12.52
C VAL A 421 -6.83 -7.19 13.48
N GLY A 422 -5.62 -7.45 12.98
CA GLY A 422 -4.47 -7.74 13.87
C GLY A 422 -4.56 -9.11 14.58
N GLY A 423 -5.49 -9.98 14.17
CA GLY A 423 -5.53 -11.36 14.61
C GLY A 423 -4.19 -12.05 14.34
N GLY A 424 -3.66 -12.73 15.36
CA GLY A 424 -2.44 -13.53 15.19
C GLY A 424 -1.11 -12.82 15.49
N THR A 425 -1.10 -11.62 16.06
CA THR A 425 0.12 -10.93 16.50
C THR A 425 0.06 -10.50 17.97
N ALA A 426 1.18 -10.61 18.68
CA ALA A 426 1.37 -10.16 20.05
C ALA A 426 2.11 -8.80 20.14
N TRP A 427 2.43 -8.16 19.01
CA TRP A 427 3.27 -6.95 19.00
C TRP A 427 2.72 -5.80 19.84
N ASN A 428 1.42 -5.51 19.78
CA ASN A 428 0.82 -4.45 20.61
C ASN A 428 0.98 -4.75 22.10
N THR A 429 0.74 -6.00 22.53
CA THR A 429 0.96 -6.45 23.90
C THR A 429 2.42 -6.30 24.31
N ILE A 430 3.36 -6.74 23.47
CA ILE A 430 4.81 -6.61 23.72
C ILE A 430 5.21 -5.14 23.86
N PHE A 431 4.76 -4.27 22.94
CA PHE A 431 5.07 -2.85 22.99
C PHE A 431 4.46 -2.18 24.23
N LEU A 432 3.23 -2.52 24.57
CA LEU A 432 2.56 -1.99 25.76
C LEU A 432 3.33 -2.35 27.03
N LEU A 433 3.67 -3.64 27.19
CA LEU A 433 4.48 -4.13 28.31
C LEU A 433 5.81 -3.38 28.40
N ARG A 434 6.51 -3.22 27.26
CA ARG A 434 7.81 -2.55 27.25
C ARG A 434 7.72 -1.04 27.52
N VAL A 435 6.66 -0.37 27.09
CA VAL A 435 6.38 1.04 27.43
C VAL A 435 6.06 1.17 28.91
N ALA A 436 5.19 0.32 29.45
CA ALA A 436 4.78 0.31 30.86
C ALA A 436 5.95 0.04 31.80
N ARG A 437 6.86 -0.85 31.40
CA ARG A 437 8.09 -1.17 32.10
C ARG A 437 9.01 0.05 32.30
N GLY A 438 8.94 1.01 31.39
CA GLY A 438 9.70 2.25 31.45
C GLY A 438 11.16 2.10 31.01
N ASN A 439 11.93 3.17 31.23
CA ASN A 439 13.34 3.17 30.85
C ASN A 439 14.13 2.28 31.82
N ILE A 440 14.72 1.22 31.27
CA ILE A 440 15.63 0.35 31.99
C ILE A 440 17.02 0.64 31.47
N ASP A 441 17.86 1.18 32.34
CA ASP A 441 19.28 1.17 32.06
C ASP A 441 19.82 -0.26 32.18
N ALA A 442 19.88 -0.96 31.04
CA ALA A 442 20.44 -2.30 30.95
C ALA A 442 21.95 -2.33 31.25
N ALA A 443 22.64 -1.18 31.23
CA ALA A 443 24.04 -1.09 31.62
C ALA A 443 24.22 -1.23 33.15
N THR A 444 23.21 -0.84 33.92
CA THR A 444 23.21 -0.97 35.38
C THR A 444 22.49 -2.25 35.80
N ALA A 445 23.21 -3.36 35.77
CA ALA A 445 22.70 -4.64 36.25
C ALA A 445 22.32 -4.53 37.73
N PRO A 446 21.11 -4.99 38.13
CA PRO A 446 20.69 -4.94 39.52
C PRO A 446 21.60 -5.83 40.39
N ALA A 447 22.01 -5.31 41.54
CA ALA A 447 22.85 -6.08 42.49
C ALA A 447 22.09 -7.24 43.15
N SER A 448 20.75 -7.17 43.22
CA SER A 448 19.91 -8.19 43.84
C SER A 448 18.49 -8.17 43.27
N SER A 449 17.72 -9.23 43.57
CA SER A 449 16.28 -9.26 43.30
C SER A 449 15.54 -8.09 43.97
N SER A 450 15.91 -7.69 45.19
CA SER A 450 15.31 -6.52 45.85
C SER A 450 15.56 -5.22 45.08
N ALA A 451 16.80 -5.00 44.60
CA ALA A 451 17.15 -3.83 43.79
C ALA A 451 16.37 -3.80 42.46
N PHE A 452 16.13 -4.96 41.84
CA PHE A 452 15.31 -5.06 40.64
C PHE A 452 13.83 -4.71 40.91
N ARG A 453 13.26 -5.21 42.02
CA ARG A 453 11.88 -4.93 42.43
C ARG A 453 11.65 -3.48 42.86
N ALA A 454 12.71 -2.77 43.25
CA ALA A 454 12.65 -1.33 43.54
C ALA A 454 12.38 -0.45 42.29
N ARG A 455 12.50 -1.02 41.08
CA ARG A 455 12.09 -0.35 39.83
C ARG A 455 10.59 -0.03 39.87
N ARG A 456 10.19 1.07 39.23
CA ARG A 456 8.81 1.58 39.27
C ARG A 456 8.19 1.60 37.87
N PRO A 457 7.74 0.45 37.34
CA PRO A 457 6.94 0.44 36.12
C PRO A 457 5.61 1.17 36.35
N LEU A 458 4.97 1.63 35.27
CA LEU A 458 3.63 2.19 35.35
C LEU A 458 2.67 1.13 35.93
N THR A 459 1.81 1.53 36.86
CA THR A 459 0.80 0.60 37.40
C THR A 459 -0.23 0.27 36.32
N VAL A 460 -0.87 -0.91 36.43
CA VAL A 460 -1.93 -1.32 35.48
C VAL A 460 -3.07 -0.28 35.46
N ALA A 461 -3.46 0.24 36.62
CA ALA A 461 -4.48 1.29 36.72
C ALA A 461 -4.07 2.58 35.98
N ALA A 462 -2.83 3.04 36.17
CA ALA A 462 -2.33 4.22 35.47
C ALA A 462 -2.18 3.98 33.96
N ALA A 463 -1.88 2.75 33.53
CA ALA A 463 -1.85 2.39 32.12
C ALA A 463 -3.24 2.37 31.49
N ILE A 464 -4.23 1.80 32.18
CA ILE A 464 -5.64 1.83 31.73
C ILE A 464 -6.12 3.27 31.57
N ASP A 465 -5.76 4.16 32.52
CA ASP A 465 -6.07 5.57 32.39
C ASP A 465 -5.35 6.23 31.22
N ALA A 466 -4.06 5.92 31.03
CA ALA A 466 -3.29 6.37 29.88
C ALA A 466 -3.92 5.95 28.55
N LEU A 467 -4.47 4.73 28.47
CA LEU A 467 -5.08 4.16 27.29
C LEU A 467 -6.44 4.80 26.94
N ARG A 468 -7.03 5.64 27.79
CA ARG A 468 -8.32 6.29 27.49
C ARG A 468 -8.21 7.19 26.23
N PRO A 469 -9.25 7.18 25.36
CA PRO A 469 -10.53 6.46 25.49
C PRO A 469 -10.48 4.97 25.09
N PHE A 470 -9.39 4.50 24.50
CA PHE A 470 -9.21 3.19 23.87
C PHE A 470 -8.85 2.03 24.82
N HIS A 471 -9.17 2.16 26.10
CA HIS A 471 -8.78 1.22 27.16
C HIS A 471 -9.49 -0.15 27.14
N ALA A 472 -10.62 -0.28 26.43
CA ALA A 472 -11.47 -1.48 26.48
C ALA A 472 -10.74 -2.82 26.18
N PRO A 473 -9.80 -2.90 25.23
CA PRO A 473 -9.04 -4.12 24.98
C PRO A 473 -8.13 -4.54 26.15
N PHE A 474 -7.81 -3.61 27.04
CA PHE A 474 -6.95 -3.79 28.21
C PHE A 474 -7.73 -3.68 29.51
N ALA A 475 -9.04 -3.92 29.47
CA ALA A 475 -9.90 -3.79 30.64
C ALA A 475 -9.66 -4.92 31.66
N PRO A 476 -9.85 -4.66 32.97
CA PRO A 476 -9.73 -5.70 34.01
C PRO A 476 -10.64 -6.91 33.79
N ALA A 477 -11.79 -6.71 33.13
CA ALA A 477 -12.71 -7.79 32.74
C ALA A 477 -12.09 -8.83 31.79
N LYS A 478 -11.04 -8.46 31.05
CA LYS A 478 -10.25 -9.36 30.21
C LYS A 478 -9.04 -9.98 30.94
N GLY A 479 -8.99 -9.86 32.28
CA GLY A 479 -7.89 -10.38 33.11
C GLY A 479 -6.69 -9.44 33.26
N PHE A 480 -6.79 -8.19 32.78
CA PHE A 480 -5.75 -7.17 32.89
C PHE A 480 -5.71 -6.56 34.29
N VAL A 481 -5.25 -7.34 35.26
CA VAL A 481 -5.13 -6.92 36.68
C VAL A 481 -3.68 -6.77 37.13
N ARG A 482 -2.75 -7.47 36.49
CA ARG A 482 -1.30 -7.45 36.71
C ARG A 482 -0.58 -7.61 35.39
N TRP A 483 0.62 -7.04 35.25
CA TRP A 483 1.35 -7.09 33.98
C TRP A 483 1.85 -8.51 33.66
N SER A 484 2.23 -9.28 34.67
CA SER A 484 2.59 -10.69 34.47
C SER A 484 1.44 -11.49 33.87
N SER A 485 0.19 -11.20 34.26
CA SER A 485 -1.02 -11.87 33.74
C SER A 485 -1.26 -11.55 32.26
N VAL A 486 -0.91 -10.34 31.82
CA VAL A 486 -1.03 -9.93 30.41
C VAL A 486 -0.10 -10.75 29.52
N ALA A 487 1.16 -10.88 29.91
CA ALA A 487 2.13 -11.69 29.16
C ALA A 487 1.75 -13.19 29.20
N ALA A 488 1.31 -13.68 30.36
CA ALA A 488 0.86 -15.06 30.54
C ALA A 488 -0.34 -15.40 29.65
N PHE A 489 -1.34 -14.52 29.56
CA PHE A 489 -2.51 -14.73 28.70
C PHE A 489 -2.11 -14.90 27.22
N ALA A 490 -1.23 -14.04 26.71
CA ALA A 490 -0.74 -14.17 25.34
C ALA A 490 0.05 -15.48 25.13
N LEU A 491 0.90 -15.85 26.09
CA LEU A 491 1.63 -17.12 26.03
C LEU A 491 0.70 -18.34 26.09
N GLU A 492 -0.37 -18.29 26.89
CA GLU A 492 -1.37 -19.36 26.97
C GLU A 492 -2.14 -19.52 25.66
N GLU A 493 -2.56 -18.41 25.03
CA GLU A 493 -3.18 -18.44 23.70
C GLU A 493 -2.24 -19.06 22.66
N HIS A 494 -0.92 -18.88 22.81
CA HIS A 494 0.09 -19.54 22.00
C HIS A 494 0.20 -21.03 22.28
N ASP A 495 0.40 -21.39 23.54
CA ASP A 495 0.70 -22.75 23.99
C ASP A 495 -0.51 -23.69 23.77
N THR A 496 -1.74 -23.16 23.90
CA THR A 496 -2.98 -23.89 23.59
C THR A 496 -3.28 -24.00 22.10
N GLY A 497 -2.50 -23.33 21.25
CA GLY A 497 -2.63 -23.35 19.79
C GLY A 497 -3.79 -22.51 19.26
N ARG A 498 -4.48 -21.73 20.11
CA ARG A 498 -5.52 -20.76 19.69
C ARG A 498 -4.94 -19.71 18.76
N VAL A 499 -3.73 -19.25 19.06
CA VAL A 499 -2.94 -18.34 18.22
C VAL A 499 -1.54 -18.91 18.01
N ARG A 500 -0.95 -18.75 16.83
CA ARG A 500 0.45 -19.16 16.58
C ARG A 500 1.34 -17.95 16.32
N TYR A 501 2.02 -17.50 17.36
CA TYR A 501 3.05 -16.47 17.23
C TYR A 501 4.34 -17.04 16.65
N ASN A 502 5.09 -16.22 15.93
CA ASN A 502 6.41 -16.59 15.45
C ASN A 502 7.45 -16.59 16.59
N ALA A 503 8.60 -17.21 16.33
CA ALA A 503 9.65 -17.38 17.33
C ALA A 503 10.11 -16.08 17.99
N LEU A 504 10.19 -14.99 17.23
CA LEU A 504 10.60 -13.68 17.74
C LEU A 504 9.57 -13.06 18.68
N GLN A 505 8.28 -13.21 18.37
CA GLN A 505 7.20 -12.74 19.24
C GLN A 505 7.14 -13.54 20.54
N VAL A 506 7.27 -14.88 20.47
CA VAL A 506 7.34 -15.74 21.66
C VAL A 506 8.52 -15.37 22.55
N ALA A 507 9.71 -15.15 21.98
CA ALA A 507 10.88 -14.71 22.75
C ALA A 507 10.66 -13.35 23.43
N ASN A 508 10.02 -12.39 22.75
CA ASN A 508 9.69 -11.10 23.36
C ASN A 508 8.66 -11.25 24.49
N LEU A 509 7.61 -12.06 24.30
CA LEU A 509 6.62 -12.32 25.35
C LEU A 509 7.25 -13.00 26.59
N LEU A 510 8.12 -13.99 26.38
CA LEU A 510 8.84 -14.66 27.47
C LEU A 510 9.77 -13.71 28.21
N LEU A 511 10.45 -12.81 27.50
CA LEU A 511 11.27 -11.76 28.11
C LEU A 511 10.44 -10.83 29.00
N GLU A 512 9.32 -10.30 28.49
CA GLU A 512 8.47 -9.42 29.30
C GLU A 512 7.80 -10.18 30.45
N SER A 513 7.39 -11.43 30.24
CA SER A 513 6.88 -12.32 31.28
C SER A 513 7.88 -12.49 32.42
N ALA A 514 9.13 -12.90 32.10
CA ALA A 514 10.20 -13.05 33.06
C ALA A 514 10.47 -11.73 33.81
N TRP A 515 10.43 -10.59 33.10
CA TRP A 515 10.63 -9.28 33.71
C TRP A 515 9.57 -8.96 34.77
N TYR A 516 8.28 -9.06 34.40
CA TYR A 516 7.18 -8.72 35.29
C TYR A 516 7.01 -9.72 36.43
N LEU A 517 7.21 -11.02 36.19
CA LEU A 517 7.23 -12.02 37.25
C LEU A 517 8.34 -11.73 38.27
N THR A 518 9.55 -11.40 37.79
CA THR A 518 10.67 -11.05 38.67
C THR A 518 10.39 -9.77 39.46
N HIS A 519 9.79 -8.76 38.83
CA HIS A 519 9.46 -7.48 39.48
C HIS A 519 8.37 -7.66 40.55
N GLU A 520 7.29 -8.35 40.21
CA GLU A 520 6.14 -8.45 41.09
C GLU A 520 6.34 -9.52 42.19
N GLN A 521 6.99 -10.64 41.87
CA GLN A 521 7.09 -11.83 42.73
C GLN A 521 8.53 -12.17 43.18
N GLY A 522 9.56 -11.53 42.64
CA GLY A 522 10.96 -11.92 42.86
C GLY A 522 11.37 -13.13 42.01
N ALA A 523 12.48 -13.76 42.38
CA ALA A 523 12.98 -14.99 41.72
C ALA A 523 12.08 -16.20 42.04
N SER A 524 10.83 -16.16 41.58
CA SER A 524 9.83 -17.22 41.75
C SER A 524 10.03 -18.33 40.73
N ALA A 525 9.46 -19.51 40.98
CA ALA A 525 9.50 -20.63 40.04
C ALA A 525 8.96 -20.25 38.64
N GLN A 526 7.93 -19.40 38.58
CA GLN A 526 7.38 -18.90 37.31
C GLN A 526 8.39 -18.00 36.56
N ALA A 527 9.14 -17.16 37.28
CA ALA A 527 10.16 -16.31 36.67
C ALA A 527 11.32 -17.16 36.10
N TYR A 528 11.72 -18.23 36.80
CA TYR A 528 12.70 -19.19 36.31
C TYR A 528 12.20 -19.93 35.06
N ASP A 529 10.98 -20.47 35.09
CA ASP A 529 10.37 -21.16 33.94
C ASP A 529 10.34 -20.25 32.70
N ALA A 530 9.87 -19.00 32.84
CA ALA A 530 9.84 -18.04 31.75
C ALA A 530 11.24 -17.75 31.18
N MET A 531 12.26 -17.67 32.04
CA MET A 531 13.65 -17.41 31.64
C MET A 531 14.30 -18.63 30.95
N GLU A 532 14.03 -19.85 31.42
CA GLU A 532 14.51 -21.09 30.80
C GLU A 532 13.87 -21.33 29.44
N ARG A 533 12.54 -21.11 29.35
CA ARG A 533 11.81 -21.12 28.08
C ARG A 533 12.36 -20.06 27.13
N LEU A 534 12.65 -18.86 27.61
CA LEU A 534 13.30 -17.82 26.81
C LEU A 534 14.64 -18.31 26.28
N ALA A 535 15.53 -18.82 27.13
CA ALA A 535 16.85 -19.30 26.73
C ALA A 535 16.78 -20.39 25.64
N THR A 536 15.81 -21.30 25.75
CA THR A 536 15.53 -22.31 24.72
C THR A 536 15.05 -21.66 23.43
N GLN A 537 14.10 -20.73 23.52
CA GLN A 537 13.54 -20.02 22.37
C GLN A 537 14.59 -19.22 21.60
N LEU A 538 15.57 -18.61 22.30
CA LEU A 538 16.67 -17.89 21.66
C LEU A 538 17.53 -18.76 20.73
N GLY A 539 17.57 -20.08 20.96
CA GLY A 539 18.25 -21.03 20.07
C GLY A 539 17.64 -21.10 18.67
N THR A 540 16.35 -20.75 18.53
CA THR A 540 15.61 -20.78 17.26
C THR A 540 15.70 -19.47 16.46
N LEU A 541 16.23 -18.40 17.07
CA LEU A 541 16.32 -17.08 16.45
C LEU A 541 17.55 -16.91 15.57
N ARG A 542 17.48 -15.97 14.62
CA ARG A 542 18.63 -15.57 13.80
C ARG A 542 19.69 -14.88 14.66
N ALA A 543 20.95 -14.99 14.27
CA ALA A 543 22.06 -14.39 15.01
C ALA A 543 21.87 -12.88 15.25
N ALA A 544 21.35 -12.16 14.26
CA ALA A 544 21.07 -10.72 14.34
C ALA A 544 19.97 -10.36 15.35
N GLU A 545 19.07 -11.29 15.70
CA GLU A 545 17.96 -11.06 16.62
C GLU A 545 18.36 -11.32 18.08
N ARG A 546 19.31 -12.22 18.32
CA ARG A 546 19.73 -12.65 19.67
C ARG A 546 20.43 -11.55 20.48
N GLY A 547 21.11 -10.63 19.79
CA GLY A 547 21.92 -9.58 20.45
C GLY A 547 21.10 -8.71 21.42
N PHE A 548 19.87 -8.38 21.04
CA PHE A 548 18.93 -7.64 21.89
C PHE A 548 18.61 -8.41 23.18
N PHE A 549 18.23 -9.68 23.07
CA PHE A 549 17.85 -10.49 24.23
C PHE A 549 19.02 -10.74 25.18
N HIS A 550 20.22 -10.99 24.65
CA HIS A 550 21.40 -11.12 25.49
C HIS A 550 21.72 -9.84 26.25
N ALA A 551 21.51 -8.66 25.64
CA ALA A 551 21.67 -7.40 26.33
C ALA A 551 20.63 -7.22 27.45
N GLU A 552 19.37 -7.55 27.18
CA GLU A 552 18.27 -7.46 28.16
C GLU A 552 18.44 -8.43 29.33
N ILE A 553 18.86 -9.68 29.06
CA ILE A 553 19.12 -10.70 30.10
C ILE A 553 20.19 -10.21 31.10
N ARG A 554 21.19 -9.44 30.64
CA ARG A 554 22.19 -8.84 31.56
C ARG A 554 21.58 -7.87 32.57
N GLY A 555 20.42 -7.30 32.27
CA GLY A 555 19.67 -6.40 33.14
C GLY A 555 18.82 -7.09 34.22
N PHE A 556 18.84 -8.43 34.31
CA PHE A 556 18.16 -9.23 35.34
C PHE A 556 19.02 -9.46 36.59
N PRO A 557 18.41 -9.82 37.73
CA PRO A 557 19.13 -10.25 38.93
C PRO A 557 20.12 -11.40 38.68
N PRO A 558 21.18 -11.56 39.51
CA PRO A 558 22.17 -12.63 39.38
C PRO A 558 21.56 -14.03 39.21
N GLU A 559 20.50 -14.33 39.96
CA GLU A 559 19.89 -15.65 40.02
C GLU A 559 19.21 -16.02 38.68
N LEU A 560 18.50 -15.08 38.07
CA LEU A 560 17.86 -15.28 36.76
C LEU A 560 18.88 -15.28 35.61
N ARG A 561 19.99 -14.54 35.76
CA ARG A 561 21.10 -14.59 34.79
C ARG A 561 21.78 -15.96 34.80
N ALA A 562 21.93 -16.58 35.97
CA ALA A 562 22.46 -17.93 36.09
C ALA A 562 21.53 -18.95 35.41
N ALA A 563 20.22 -18.87 35.67
CA ALA A 563 19.23 -19.74 35.03
C ALA A 563 19.22 -19.62 33.50
N ALA A 564 19.32 -18.38 32.97
CA ALA A 564 19.44 -18.17 31.52
C ALA A 564 20.69 -18.84 30.93
N ALA A 565 21.82 -18.80 31.65
CA ALA A 565 23.07 -19.43 31.22
C ALA A 565 22.98 -20.96 31.27
N GLU A 566 22.32 -21.53 32.28
CA GLU A 566 22.09 -22.97 32.41
C GLU A 566 21.15 -23.49 31.33
N GLY A 567 20.01 -22.83 31.11
CA GLY A 567 19.07 -23.17 30.03
C GLY A 567 19.73 -23.12 28.64
N ALA A 568 20.58 -22.11 28.39
CA ALA A 568 21.33 -22.01 27.15
C ALA A 568 22.37 -23.13 26.96
N ARG A 569 22.97 -23.65 28.04
CA ARG A 569 23.88 -24.82 27.98
C ARG A 569 23.08 -26.09 27.70
N ALA A 570 21.96 -26.29 28.39
CA ALA A 570 21.12 -27.47 28.22
C ALA A 570 20.57 -27.58 26.78
N ALA A 571 20.20 -26.45 26.17
CA ALA A 571 19.72 -26.38 24.80
C ALA A 571 20.79 -26.62 23.73
N ARG A 572 22.09 -26.54 24.07
CA ARG A 572 23.21 -26.84 23.15
C ARG A 572 23.72 -28.28 23.24
N GLY A 573 23.39 -28.98 24.33
CA GLY A 573 23.75 -30.38 24.56
C GLY A 573 22.69 -31.38 24.09
N LYS A 574 21.55 -30.89 23.60
CA LYS A 574 20.53 -31.63 22.85
C LYS A 574 20.67 -31.27 21.37
#